data_AF-A0A9X7CJV8-F1
#
_entry.id   AF-A0A9X7CJV8-F1
#
_cell.length_a   1.000
_cell.length_b   1.000
_cell.length_c   1.000
_cell.angle_alpha   90.00
_cell.angle_beta   90.00
_cell.angle_gamma   90.00
#
_symmetry.space_group_name_H-M   'P 1'
#
loop_
_entity.id
_entity.type
_entity.pdbx_description
1 polymer ?
#
loop_
_entity_poly.entity_id
_entity_poly.type
_entity_poly.pdbx_seq_one_letter_code
_entity_poly.pdbx_strand_id
1 'polypeptide(L)'
;MMNTDVKIYGIKITKGLPVFIKREIMAYQFLDVMNRIEELNIKFDMDHIAIPIDIPISVYSNEIIVMQRHVKRYVKRYTTDFYAADMSTYFQMERNVIWILRENGTNMVAVANNEDLFKEALQLIEHHADRSKAIFHINNGQFKRLTPDQAIKIVRREEYNNQLMLV
;
A
#
# COMPACT_ATOMS: atom_id res chain seq x y z
N MET A 1 -1.44 -0.68 17.94
CA MET A 1 -1.01 -1.37 16.71
C MET A 1 -1.00 -2.86 16.98
N MET A 2 -1.82 -3.64 16.28
CA MET A 2 -1.73 -5.10 16.39
C MET A 2 -0.40 -5.53 15.79
N ASN A 3 0.46 -6.12 16.63
CA ASN A 3 1.65 -6.88 16.24
C ASN A 3 1.17 -8.02 15.33
N THR A 4 1.10 -7.75 14.04
CA THR A 4 0.83 -8.79 13.05
C THR A 4 2.18 -9.09 12.42
N ASP A 5 2.62 -10.32 12.62
CA ASP A 5 3.77 -10.83 11.87
C ASP A 5 3.52 -10.64 10.37
N VAL A 6 4.59 -10.51 9.61
CA VAL A 6 4.55 -10.48 8.15
C VAL A 6 5.24 -11.70 7.58
N LYS A 7 4.71 -12.18 6.46
CA LYS A 7 5.39 -13.10 5.55
C LYS A 7 6.12 -12.27 4.51
N ILE A 8 7.43 -12.51 4.35
CA ILE A 8 8.20 -11.91 3.26
C ILE A 8 8.25 -12.87 2.08
N TYR A 9 7.88 -12.37 0.91
CA TYR A 9 7.83 -13.12 -0.34
C TYR A 9 8.76 -12.50 -1.39
N GLY A 10 9.56 -13.32 -2.07
CA GLY A 10 10.22 -12.92 -3.31
C GLY A 10 9.22 -12.92 -4.47
N ILE A 11 9.21 -11.87 -5.28
CA ILE A 11 8.33 -11.72 -6.44
C ILE A 11 9.08 -12.16 -7.70
N LYS A 12 8.51 -13.15 -8.41
CA LYS A 12 9.04 -13.64 -9.70
C LYS A 12 7.93 -13.72 -10.74
N ILE A 13 8.21 -13.32 -11.98
CA ILE A 13 7.30 -13.58 -13.10
C ILE A 13 7.80 -14.84 -13.83
N THR A 14 6.96 -15.87 -13.89
CA THR A 14 7.26 -17.13 -14.59
C THR A 14 6.19 -17.38 -15.63
N LYS A 15 6.56 -17.43 -16.91
CA LYS A 15 5.61 -17.63 -18.04
C LYS A 15 4.46 -16.61 -18.04
N GLY A 16 4.75 -15.36 -17.67
CA GLY A 16 3.76 -14.27 -17.59
C GLY A 16 2.89 -14.26 -16.33
N LEU A 17 3.01 -15.27 -15.46
CA LEU A 17 2.28 -15.36 -14.20
C LEU A 17 3.15 -14.96 -13.01
N PRO A 18 2.61 -14.23 -12.02
CA PRO A 18 3.33 -13.91 -10.82
C PRO A 18 3.42 -15.10 -9.87
N VAL A 19 4.61 -15.31 -9.33
CA VAL A 19 4.95 -16.36 -8.36
C VAL A 19 5.54 -15.67 -7.14
N PHE A 20 4.97 -15.97 -5.98
CA PHE A 20 5.40 -15.43 -4.69
C PHE A 20 6.09 -16.54 -3.89
N ILE A 21 7.40 -16.40 -3.68
CA ILE A 21 8.24 -17.40 -3.02
C ILE A 21 8.39 -16.99 -1.56
N LYS A 22 7.72 -17.69 -0.64
CA LYS A 22 7.87 -17.41 0.80
C LYS A 22 9.34 -17.57 1.21
N ARG A 23 9.89 -16.55 1.86
CA ARG A 23 11.25 -16.58 2.42
C ARG A 23 11.21 -16.82 3.92
N GLU A 24 10.44 -16.03 4.63
CA GLU A 24 10.45 -16.02 6.10
C GLU A 24 9.19 -15.39 6.69
N ILE A 25 9.08 -15.47 8.01
CA ILE A 25 8.08 -14.81 8.85
C ILE A 25 8.84 -14.02 9.91
N MET A 26 8.43 -12.80 10.17
CA MET A 26 8.99 -11.98 11.26
C MET A 26 7.93 -11.02 11.81
N ALA A 27 8.14 -10.56 13.05
CA ALA A 27 7.33 -9.50 13.63
C ALA A 27 7.43 -8.22 12.79
N TYR A 28 6.30 -7.54 12.60
CA TYR A 28 6.31 -6.29 11.86
C TYR A 28 6.88 -5.15 12.72
N GLN A 29 8.11 -4.77 12.39
CA GLN A 29 8.73 -3.51 12.78
C GLN A 29 9.25 -2.87 11.50
N PHE A 30 8.79 -1.67 11.17
CA PHE A 30 8.97 -1.08 9.84
C PHE A 30 10.44 -1.09 9.40
N LEU A 31 11.36 -0.57 10.23
CA LEU A 31 12.78 -0.51 9.90
C LEU A 31 13.41 -1.91 9.75
N ASP A 32 13.05 -2.85 10.62
CA ASP A 32 13.60 -4.21 10.58
C ASP A 32 13.14 -4.95 9.31
N VAL A 33 11.85 -4.85 8.97
CA VAL A 33 11.28 -5.44 7.76
C VAL A 33 11.90 -4.82 6.51
N MET A 34 12.10 -3.50 6.49
CA MET A 34 12.73 -2.78 5.38
C MET A 34 14.17 -3.24 5.15
N ASN A 35 15.00 -3.21 6.20
CA ASN A 35 16.38 -3.68 6.14
C ASN A 35 16.44 -5.13 5.67
N ARG A 36 15.51 -5.95 6.15
CA ARG A 36 15.46 -7.36 5.80
C ARG A 36 15.04 -7.60 4.36
N ILE A 37 14.08 -6.84 3.83
CA ILE A 37 13.74 -6.84 2.40
C ILE A 37 14.97 -6.49 1.56
N GLU A 38 15.73 -5.46 1.94
CA GLU A 38 16.95 -5.06 1.21
C GLU A 38 18.01 -6.16 1.20
N GLU A 39 18.28 -6.80 2.35
CA GLU A 39 19.19 -7.94 2.45
C GLU A 39 18.77 -9.10 1.53
N LEU A 40 17.47 -9.45 1.55
CA LEU A 40 16.93 -10.52 0.72
C LEU A 40 16.97 -10.16 -0.77
N ASN A 41 16.73 -8.90 -1.11
CA ASN A 41 16.83 -8.41 -2.49
C ASN A 41 18.24 -8.59 -3.04
N ILE A 42 19.27 -8.22 -2.26
CA ILE A 42 20.67 -8.41 -2.63
C ILE A 42 21.01 -9.90 -2.72
N LYS A 43 20.60 -10.69 -1.73
CA LYS A 43 20.93 -12.12 -1.64
C LYS A 43 20.36 -12.95 -2.80
N PHE A 44 19.15 -12.63 -3.25
CA PHE A 44 18.45 -13.42 -4.26
C PHE A 44 18.31 -12.72 -5.61
N ASP A 45 18.85 -11.50 -5.75
CA ASP A 45 18.76 -10.66 -6.94
C ASP A 45 17.31 -10.53 -7.45
N MET A 46 16.39 -10.18 -6.53
CA MET A 46 14.95 -10.09 -6.83
C MET A 46 14.19 -9.20 -5.85
N ASP A 47 13.09 -8.59 -6.28
CA ASP A 47 12.21 -7.81 -5.40
C ASP A 47 11.53 -8.72 -4.35
N HIS A 48 11.50 -8.27 -3.09
CA HIS A 48 10.74 -8.89 -2.00
C HIS A 48 9.69 -7.94 -1.46
N ILE A 49 8.61 -8.52 -0.92
CA ILE A 49 7.47 -7.80 -0.36
C ILE A 49 7.03 -8.45 0.95
N ALA A 50 6.73 -7.61 1.95
CA ALA A 50 6.14 -8.02 3.21
C ALA A 50 4.62 -7.92 3.15
N ILE A 51 3.94 -8.98 3.59
CA ILE A 51 2.49 -9.11 3.56
C ILE A 51 2.04 -9.60 4.95
N PRO A 52 0.98 -9.02 5.55
CA PRO A 52 0.49 -9.49 6.85
C PRO A 52 0.19 -11.00 6.84
N ILE A 53 0.54 -11.68 7.93
CA ILE A 53 0.61 -13.16 8.00
C ILE A 53 -0.70 -13.85 7.61
N ASP A 54 -1.84 -13.23 7.90
CA ASP A 54 -3.17 -13.81 7.66
C ASP A 54 -3.68 -13.63 6.23
N ILE A 55 -2.95 -12.88 5.40
CA ILE A 55 -3.37 -12.60 4.03
C ILE A 55 -2.98 -13.76 3.10
N PRO A 56 -3.96 -14.40 2.42
CA PRO A 56 -3.68 -15.45 1.43
C PRO A 56 -3.14 -14.83 0.13
N ILE A 57 -1.81 -14.77 0.01
CA ILE A 57 -1.12 -14.14 -1.13
C ILE A 57 -1.56 -14.67 -2.51
N SER A 58 -1.97 -15.94 -2.60
CA SER A 58 -2.45 -16.54 -3.84
C SER A 58 -3.71 -15.85 -4.38
N VAL A 59 -4.59 -15.37 -3.50
CA VAL A 59 -5.84 -14.69 -3.83
C VAL A 59 -5.56 -13.28 -4.36
N TYR A 60 -4.61 -12.56 -3.76
CA TYR A 60 -4.34 -11.14 -4.05
C TYR A 60 -3.13 -10.90 -4.96
N SER A 61 -2.54 -11.98 -5.49
CA SER A 61 -1.34 -11.95 -6.33
C SER A 61 -1.44 -10.96 -7.50
N ASN A 62 -2.58 -10.94 -8.19
CA ASN A 62 -2.80 -10.03 -9.33
C ASN A 62 -2.83 -8.55 -8.92
N GLU A 63 -3.48 -8.22 -7.80
CA GLU A 63 -3.60 -6.84 -7.31
C GLU A 63 -2.22 -6.27 -6.97
N ILE A 64 -1.41 -7.04 -6.24
CA ILE A 64 -0.05 -6.66 -5.86
C ILE A 64 0.83 -6.41 -7.08
N ILE A 65 0.68 -7.21 -8.13
CA ILE A 65 1.47 -7.04 -9.36
C ILE A 65 1.05 -5.81 -10.15
N VAL A 66 -0.25 -5.50 -10.18
CA VAL A 66 -0.75 -4.25 -10.76
C VAL A 66 -0.16 -3.05 -9.99
N MET A 67 -0.16 -3.10 -8.65
CA MET A 67 0.49 -2.07 -7.84
C MET A 67 1.98 -1.96 -8.13
N GLN A 68 2.70 -3.08 -8.16
CA GLN A 68 4.14 -3.08 -8.45
C GLN A 68 4.44 -2.43 -9.80
N ARG A 69 3.61 -2.67 -10.82
CA ARG A 69 3.73 -2.00 -12.14
C ARG A 69 3.53 -0.50 -12.04
N HIS A 70 2.58 -0.04 -11.20
CA HIS A 70 2.40 1.39 -10.95
C HIS A 70 3.59 2.00 -10.21
N VAL A 71 4.16 1.33 -9.21
CA VAL A 71 5.39 1.77 -8.54
C VAL A 71 6.53 1.92 -9.54
N LYS A 72 6.81 0.87 -10.34
CA LYS A 72 7.87 0.90 -11.35
C LYS A 72 7.67 2.00 -12.41
N ARG A 73 6.42 2.42 -12.65
CA ARG A 73 6.09 3.48 -13.61
C ARG A 73 6.27 4.89 -13.04
N TYR A 74 5.93 5.10 -11.77
CA TYR A 74 5.79 6.46 -11.21
C TYR A 74 6.83 6.82 -10.15
N VAL A 75 7.51 5.83 -9.57
CA VAL A 75 8.38 5.98 -8.41
C VAL A 75 9.81 5.61 -8.82
N LYS A 76 10.76 6.50 -8.54
CA LYS A 76 12.18 6.31 -8.88
C LYS A 76 13.06 6.05 -7.67
N ARG A 77 12.64 6.50 -6.49
CA ARG A 77 13.37 6.35 -5.22
C ARG A 77 12.41 5.93 -4.12
N TYR A 78 12.96 5.29 -3.08
CA TYR A 78 12.19 4.88 -1.89
C TYR A 78 10.98 3.99 -2.23
N THR A 79 11.15 3.07 -3.19
CA THR A 79 10.11 2.09 -3.55
C THR A 79 9.84 1.08 -2.44
N THR A 80 10.71 1.01 -1.45
CA THR A 80 10.63 0.12 -0.28
C THR A 80 9.41 0.43 0.59
N ASP A 81 8.91 1.68 0.61
CA ASP A 81 7.65 2.06 1.26
C ASP A 81 6.49 1.19 0.75
N PHE A 82 6.43 0.98 -0.58
CA PHE A 82 5.47 0.09 -1.20
C PHE A 82 5.65 -1.36 -0.75
N TYR A 83 6.89 -1.84 -0.66
CA TYR A 83 7.19 -3.23 -0.37
C TYR A 83 7.01 -3.62 1.11
N ALA A 84 6.76 -2.66 1.99
CA ALA A 84 6.50 -2.90 3.41
C ALA A 84 5.24 -2.15 3.91
N ALA A 85 5.37 -0.85 4.19
CA ALA A 85 4.34 -0.07 4.87
C ALA A 85 3.01 -0.02 4.11
N ASP A 86 3.05 0.29 2.81
CA ASP A 86 1.81 0.42 2.02
C ASP A 86 1.03 -0.90 1.94
N MET A 87 1.71 -2.06 1.86
CA MET A 87 1.02 -3.36 1.87
C MET A 87 0.34 -3.64 3.19
N SER A 88 0.99 -3.30 4.30
CA SER A 88 0.36 -3.40 5.61
C SER A 88 -0.92 -2.55 5.65
N THR A 89 -0.82 -1.27 5.27
CA THR A 89 -1.97 -0.37 5.22
C THR A 89 -3.07 -0.88 4.30
N TYR A 90 -2.72 -1.36 3.10
CA TYR A 90 -3.68 -1.84 2.11
C TYR A 90 -4.57 -2.95 2.65
N PHE A 91 -3.97 -3.96 3.28
CA PHE A 91 -4.72 -5.10 3.79
C PHE A 91 -5.41 -4.81 5.12
N GLN A 92 -4.81 -4.01 6.00
CA GLN A 92 -5.42 -3.61 7.27
C GLN A 92 -6.65 -2.73 7.07
N MET A 93 -6.68 -1.91 6.01
CA MET A 93 -7.81 -1.04 5.66
C MET A 93 -8.78 -1.71 4.69
N GLU A 94 -8.86 -3.04 4.74
CA GLU A 94 -9.80 -3.84 3.95
C GLU A 94 -9.80 -3.51 2.45
N ARG A 95 -8.61 -3.19 1.92
CA ARG A 95 -8.39 -2.88 0.49
C ARG A 95 -9.15 -1.63 0.02
N ASN A 96 -9.47 -0.71 0.92
CA ASN A 96 -10.08 0.60 0.64
C ASN A 96 -9.14 1.75 1.05
N VAL A 97 -8.35 2.25 0.11
CA VAL A 97 -7.28 3.22 0.38
C VAL A 97 -7.15 4.28 -0.72
N ILE A 98 -6.61 5.44 -0.36
CA ILE A 98 -6.01 6.36 -1.31
C ILE A 98 -4.51 6.07 -1.38
N TRP A 99 -3.99 5.85 -2.57
CA TRP A 99 -2.58 5.61 -2.82
C TRP A 99 -1.96 6.74 -3.64
N ILE A 100 -0.98 7.41 -3.04
CA ILE A 100 -0.29 8.56 -3.60
C ILE A 100 1.09 8.10 -4.07
N LEU A 101 1.35 8.22 -5.37
CA LEU A 101 2.62 7.87 -5.99
C LEU A 101 3.39 9.13 -6.32
N ARG A 102 4.62 9.22 -5.82
CA ARG A 102 5.55 10.33 -6.04
C ARG A 102 6.84 9.79 -6.65
N GLU A 103 7.64 10.68 -7.21
CA GLU A 103 8.95 10.29 -7.75
C GLU A 103 9.87 9.73 -6.66
N ASN A 104 9.73 10.23 -5.42
CA ASN A 104 10.54 9.90 -4.26
C ASN A 104 9.75 9.15 -3.17
N GLY A 105 8.91 8.19 -3.56
CA GLY A 105 8.26 7.28 -2.62
C GLY A 105 6.75 7.17 -2.83
N THR A 106 6.12 6.45 -1.93
CA THR A 106 4.68 6.14 -1.97
C THR A 106 4.05 6.34 -0.60
N ASN A 107 2.75 6.63 -0.58
CA ASN A 107 1.98 6.66 0.65
C ASN A 107 0.58 6.09 0.38
N MET A 108 0.22 5.04 1.09
CA MET A 108 -1.18 4.62 1.22
C MET A 108 -1.79 5.19 2.49
N VAL A 109 -2.99 5.74 2.36
CA VAL A 109 -3.79 6.24 3.48
C VAL A 109 -5.17 5.59 3.46
N ALA A 110 -5.70 5.36 4.65
CA ALA A 110 -7.00 4.74 4.82
C ALA A 110 -8.12 5.65 4.27
N VAL A 111 -9.12 5.02 3.66
CA VAL A 111 -10.45 5.63 3.48
C VAL A 111 -11.32 5.05 4.60
N ALA A 112 -11.21 5.64 5.80
CA ALA A 112 -11.74 5.07 7.02
C ALA A 112 -12.60 6.05 7.82
N ASN A 113 -13.46 5.46 8.65
CA ASN A 113 -14.45 6.14 9.48
C ASN A 113 -13.89 6.59 10.84
N ASN A 114 -12.58 6.81 10.91
CA ASN A 114 -11.86 7.17 12.13
C ASN A 114 -11.28 8.59 11.97
N GLU A 115 -11.56 9.47 12.95
CA GLU A 115 -11.20 10.89 12.87
C GLU A 115 -9.69 11.13 12.74
N ASP A 116 -8.87 10.36 13.45
CA ASP A 116 -7.41 10.51 13.40
C ASP A 116 -6.86 10.07 12.03
N LEU A 117 -7.31 8.91 11.53
CA LEU A 117 -6.93 8.43 10.20
C LEU A 117 -7.40 9.36 9.09
N PHE A 118 -8.57 9.98 9.26
CA PHE A 118 -9.10 10.99 8.34
C PHE A 118 -8.19 12.23 8.28
N LYS A 119 -7.80 12.78 9.44
CA LYS A 119 -6.91 13.95 9.51
C LYS A 119 -5.55 13.65 8.89
N GLU A 120 -5.00 12.47 9.19
CA GLU A 120 -3.74 12.00 8.59
C GLU A 120 -3.85 11.88 7.07
N ALA A 121 -4.92 11.26 6.57
CA ALA A 121 -5.17 11.11 5.15
C ALA A 121 -5.27 12.45 4.44
N LEU A 122 -6.04 13.41 4.98
CA LEU A 122 -6.15 14.76 4.42
C LEU A 122 -4.79 15.46 4.39
N GLN A 123 -4.06 15.45 5.50
CA GLN A 123 -2.76 16.10 5.61
C GLN A 123 -1.78 15.54 4.56
N LEU A 124 -1.74 14.21 4.39
CA LEU A 124 -0.86 13.58 3.40
C LEU A 124 -1.27 13.90 1.96
N ILE A 125 -2.57 13.90 1.65
CA ILE A 125 -3.05 14.26 0.31
C ILE A 125 -2.69 15.71 -0.01
N GLU A 126 -2.99 16.64 0.88
CA GLU A 126 -2.70 18.07 0.70
C GLU A 126 -1.19 18.34 0.61
N HIS A 127 -0.40 17.75 1.51
CA HIS A 127 1.07 17.93 1.52
C HIS A 127 1.77 17.36 0.27
N HIS A 128 1.15 16.39 -0.39
CA HIS A 128 1.75 15.72 -1.54
C HIS A 128 1.08 16.02 -2.89
N ALA A 129 -0.01 16.78 -2.91
CA ALA A 129 -0.79 17.08 -4.12
C ALA A 129 0.09 17.52 -5.30
N ASP A 130 0.91 18.57 -5.11
CA ASP A 130 1.73 19.19 -6.17
C ASP A 130 2.89 18.31 -6.66
N ARG A 131 3.28 17.32 -5.85
CA ARG A 131 4.41 16.42 -6.14
C ARG A 131 3.96 15.03 -6.57
N SER A 132 2.65 14.78 -6.58
CA SER A 132 2.08 13.51 -6.99
C SER A 132 2.23 13.29 -8.50
N LYS A 133 2.68 12.11 -8.89
CA LYS A 133 2.67 11.66 -10.29
C LYS A 133 1.36 10.95 -10.63
N ALA A 134 0.80 10.26 -9.63
CA ALA A 134 -0.53 9.67 -9.71
C ALA A 134 -1.12 9.54 -8.31
N ILE A 135 -2.44 9.66 -8.23
CA ILE A 135 -3.24 9.33 -7.05
C ILE A 135 -4.27 8.30 -7.50
N PHE A 136 -4.42 7.22 -6.75
CA PHE A 136 -5.42 6.19 -7.00
C PHE A 136 -6.31 6.04 -5.77
N HIS A 137 -7.61 5.91 -5.99
CA HIS A 137 -8.47 5.20 -5.03
C HIS A 137 -8.47 3.73 -5.42
N ILE A 138 -8.13 2.90 -4.46
CA ILE A 138 -8.17 1.45 -4.58
C ILE A 138 -9.27 0.96 -3.66
N ASN A 139 -10.29 0.31 -4.23
CA ASN A 139 -11.37 -0.31 -3.48
C ASN A 139 -11.53 -1.74 -3.98
N ASN A 140 -11.29 -2.73 -3.12
CA ASN A 140 -11.40 -4.14 -3.44
C ASN A 140 -10.65 -4.52 -4.73
N GLY A 141 -9.42 -4.02 -4.86
CA GLY A 141 -8.54 -4.29 -6.00
C GLY A 141 -8.85 -3.50 -7.28
N GLN A 142 -9.90 -2.68 -7.29
CA GLN A 142 -10.22 -1.80 -8.42
C GLN A 142 -9.50 -0.47 -8.31
N PHE A 143 -8.80 -0.07 -9.37
CA PHE A 143 -8.00 1.14 -9.40
C PHE A 143 -8.73 2.26 -10.14
N LYS A 144 -9.01 3.36 -9.44
CA LYS A 144 -9.54 4.59 -10.04
C LYS A 144 -8.51 5.70 -9.88
N ARG A 145 -7.99 6.23 -10.98
CA ARG A 145 -7.10 7.41 -10.93
C ARG A 145 -7.91 8.65 -10.55
N LEU A 146 -7.32 9.49 -9.70
CA LEU A 146 -7.95 10.69 -9.18
C LEU A 146 -7.08 11.93 -9.35
N THR A 147 -7.72 13.09 -9.31
CA THR A 147 -7.08 14.36 -8.94
C THR A 147 -6.99 14.50 -7.41
N PRO A 148 -6.13 15.37 -6.87
CA PRO A 148 -6.07 15.66 -5.43
C PRO A 148 -7.45 16.04 -4.85
N ASP A 149 -8.19 16.94 -5.51
CA ASP A 149 -9.54 17.35 -5.09
C ASP A 149 -10.53 16.17 -5.02
N GLN A 150 -10.44 15.23 -5.96
CA GLN A 150 -11.29 14.04 -5.95
C GLN A 150 -10.93 13.12 -4.77
N ALA A 151 -9.64 12.98 -4.44
CA ALA A 151 -9.20 12.20 -3.29
C ALA A 151 -9.68 12.82 -1.97
N ILE A 152 -9.54 14.13 -1.80
CA ILE A 152 -10.07 14.88 -0.65
C ILE A 152 -11.58 14.67 -0.51
N LYS A 153 -12.33 14.76 -1.61
CA LYS A 153 -13.78 14.54 -1.60
C LYS A 153 -14.17 13.13 -1.16
N ILE A 154 -13.40 12.10 -1.54
CA ILE A 154 -13.68 10.72 -1.12
C ILE A 154 -13.47 10.60 0.39
N VAL A 155 -12.33 11.07 0.89
CA VAL A 155 -12.00 11.02 2.32
C VAL A 155 -13.02 11.79 3.17
N ARG A 156 -13.50 12.96 2.72
CA ARG A 156 -14.56 13.74 3.40
C ARG A 156 -15.97 13.15 3.30
N ARG A 157 -16.29 12.42 2.22
CA ARG A 157 -17.63 11.82 2.07
C ARG A 157 -17.86 10.67 3.03
N GLU A 158 -16.84 9.86 3.27
CA GLU A 158 -16.94 8.78 4.25
C GLU A 158 -17.16 9.33 5.65
N GLU A 159 -16.49 10.43 6.03
CA GLU A 159 -16.77 11.15 7.28
C GLU A 159 -18.26 11.56 7.41
N TYR A 160 -18.81 12.16 6.35
CA TYR A 160 -20.20 12.65 6.35
C TYR A 160 -21.26 11.54 6.39
N ASN A 161 -21.05 10.44 5.64
CA ASN A 161 -21.97 9.30 5.65
C ASN A 161 -22.12 8.70 7.06
N ASN A 162 -21.08 8.76 7.90
CA ASN A 162 -21.16 8.28 9.27
C ASN A 162 -21.90 9.23 10.20
N GLN A 163 -21.75 10.54 10.04
CA GLN A 163 -22.52 11.50 10.85
C GLN A 163 -24.03 11.28 10.69
N LEU A 164 -24.47 10.86 9.50
CA LEU A 164 -25.87 10.52 9.23
C LEU A 164 -26.32 9.16 9.77
N MET A 165 -25.39 8.20 10.01
CA MET A 165 -25.72 6.90 10.61
C MET A 165 -25.77 6.93 12.15
N LEU A 166 -25.33 8.03 12.76
CA LEU A 166 -25.34 8.23 14.22
C LEU A 166 -26.54 9.06 14.71
N VAL A 167 -27.49 9.38 13.83
CA VAL A 167 -28.73 10.13 14.12
C VAL A 167 -29.95 9.20 14.10
#